data_AF-A0A838DCM8-F1
#
_entry.id   AF-A0A838DCM8-F1
#
_cell.length_a   1.000
_cell.length_b   1.000
_cell.length_c   1.000
_cell.angle_alpha   90.00
_cell.angle_beta   90.00
_cell.angle_gamma   90.00
#
_symmetry.space_group_name_H-M   'P 1'
#
loop_
_entity.id
_entity.type
_entity.pdbx_description
1 polymer ?
#
loop_
_entity_poly.entity_id
_entity_poly.type
_entity_poly.pdbx_seq_one_letter_code
_entity_poly.pdbx_strand_id
1 'polypeptide(L)'
;MKQNPSRDLALRLDAADELAKFRARFFVPEGQIYLDGNSLGLLSRDAERTLVAVLDRWRSTGIGGWIGGDSPWFTMAESLSARVAKLVGAEADEVAIANSMTINLHQLLATLYKPRARRTKVLIDAHSFPTDRYALRSHIQLRGLDPDEQIVIAPAGESRFLDEGEIEKALKNPELQMALFPSVVYTTGQLLDLERLCRAARENGVIIGVDMSHSVGVMPHALDAWGADFAGWGHYKWLNAGPGAVAGLYLNRRHFDADGMVNAGLAGWWSVHKESM
;
A
#
# COMPACT_ATOMS: atom_id res chain seq x y z
N MET A 1 9.31 22.48 27.89
CA MET A 1 9.16 21.73 29.15
C MET A 1 8.32 20.50 28.84
N LYS A 2 8.84 19.27 29.00
CA LYS A 2 8.00 18.06 28.82
C LYS A 2 6.95 18.09 29.94
N GLN A 3 5.66 18.17 29.60
CA GLN A 3 4.59 18.08 30.59
C GLN A 3 4.60 16.67 31.19
N ASN A 4 4.51 16.56 32.52
CA ASN A 4 4.41 15.25 33.16
C ASN A 4 3.09 14.58 32.77
N PRO A 5 3.09 13.31 32.33
CA PRO A 5 1.85 12.60 32.02
C PRO A 5 1.01 12.46 33.29
N SER A 6 -0.24 12.94 33.26
CA SER A 6 -1.22 12.81 34.34
C SER A 6 -2.62 12.62 33.77
N ARG A 7 -3.54 12.07 34.58
CA ARG A 7 -4.95 11.91 34.17
C ARG A 7 -5.59 13.25 33.80
N ASP A 8 -5.33 14.30 34.57
CA ASP A 8 -5.86 15.63 34.31
C ASP A 8 -5.29 16.23 33.02
N LEU A 9 -4.04 15.91 32.68
CA LEU A 9 -3.49 16.27 31.38
C LEU A 9 -4.23 15.56 30.25
N ALA A 10 -4.44 14.24 30.34
CA ALA A 10 -5.16 13.49 29.33
C ALA A 10 -6.58 14.03 29.11
N LEU A 11 -7.35 14.26 30.19
CA LEU A 11 -8.71 14.81 30.10
C LEU A 11 -8.75 16.21 29.46
N ARG A 12 -7.75 17.06 29.73
CA ARG A 12 -7.65 18.37 29.09
C ARG A 12 -7.33 18.27 27.60
N LEU A 13 -6.48 17.32 27.22
CA LEU A 13 -6.16 17.06 25.81
C LEU A 13 -7.40 16.52 25.07
N ASP A 14 -8.13 15.57 25.67
CA ASP A 14 -9.38 15.05 25.11
C ASP A 14 -10.44 16.13 24.94
N ALA A 15 -10.58 17.04 25.92
CA ALA A 15 -11.54 18.15 25.85
C ALA A 15 -11.20 19.18 24.77
N ALA A 16 -9.93 19.28 24.36
CA ALA A 16 -9.45 20.19 23.34
C ALA A 16 -9.34 19.53 21.95
N ASP A 17 -9.59 18.22 21.82
CA ASP A 17 -9.44 17.49 20.57
C ASP A 17 -10.60 17.77 19.59
N GLU A 18 -10.31 18.53 18.53
CA GLU A 18 -11.25 18.83 17.45
C GLU A 18 -11.73 17.57 16.69
N LEU A 19 -10.97 16.46 16.79
CA LEU A 19 -11.28 15.18 16.16
C LEU A 19 -12.11 14.25 17.05
N ALA A 20 -12.37 14.60 18.32
CA ALA A 20 -13.06 13.73 19.28
C ALA A 20 -14.41 13.20 18.76
N LYS A 21 -15.13 14.00 17.97
CA LYS A 21 -16.40 13.64 17.33
C LYS A 21 -16.31 12.41 16.42
N PHE A 22 -15.15 12.13 15.82
CA PHE A 22 -14.98 10.97 14.94
C PHE A 22 -15.04 9.65 15.70
N ARG A 23 -14.67 9.63 16.99
CA ARG A 23 -14.76 8.43 17.83
C ARG A 23 -16.17 7.85 17.86
N ALA A 24 -17.21 8.69 17.84
CA ALA A 24 -18.61 8.26 17.84
C ALA A 24 -19.03 7.49 16.57
N ARG A 25 -18.27 7.60 15.49
CA ARG A 25 -18.51 6.88 14.22
C ARG A 25 -18.01 5.44 14.24
N PHE A 26 -17.29 5.02 15.27
CA PHE A 26 -16.73 3.67 15.38
C PHE A 26 -17.37 2.87 16.50
N PHE A 27 -17.45 1.56 16.31
CA PHE A 27 -17.80 0.61 17.35
C PHE A 27 -16.54 0.24 18.13
N VAL A 28 -16.43 0.75 19.35
CA VAL A 28 -15.34 0.40 20.27
C VAL A 28 -15.83 -0.73 21.19
N PRO A 29 -15.13 -1.87 21.29
CA PRO A 29 -15.50 -2.94 22.21
C PRO A 29 -15.61 -2.45 23.66
N GLU A 30 -16.66 -2.85 24.36
CA GLU A 30 -16.92 -2.42 25.73
C GLU A 30 -15.78 -2.83 26.67
N GLY A 31 -15.37 -1.93 27.55
CA GLY A 31 -14.31 -2.17 28.54
C GLY A 31 -12.90 -2.27 27.96
N GLN A 32 -12.67 -1.99 26.67
CA GLN A 32 -11.36 -2.11 26.03
C GLN A 32 -10.71 -0.77 25.69
N ILE A 33 -9.39 -0.72 25.86
CA ILE A 33 -8.50 0.29 25.24
C ILE A 33 -7.88 -0.39 24.02
N TYR A 34 -8.46 -0.12 22.84
CA TYR A 34 -8.05 -0.79 21.61
C TYR A 34 -6.82 -0.11 20.98
N LEU A 35 -5.65 -0.71 21.16
CA LEU A 35 -4.36 -0.21 20.66
C LEU A 35 -3.76 -1.08 19.53
N ASP A 36 -4.62 -1.80 18.79
CA ASP A 36 -4.21 -2.71 17.71
C ASP A 36 -4.83 -2.35 16.34
N GLY A 37 -5.24 -1.08 16.18
CA GLY A 37 -5.81 -0.53 14.93
C GLY A 37 -4.84 -0.54 13.75
N ASN A 38 -3.54 -0.63 14.03
CA ASN A 38 -2.49 -0.84 13.04
C ASN A 38 -2.49 -2.25 12.43
N SER A 39 -3.21 -3.20 13.06
CA SER A 39 -3.37 -4.58 12.59
C SER A 39 -4.77 -4.80 12.01
N LEU A 40 -5.82 -4.37 12.73
CA LEU A 40 -7.20 -4.40 12.25
C LEU A 40 -7.94 -3.15 12.71
N GLY A 41 -8.43 -2.36 11.77
CA GLY A 41 -9.23 -1.19 12.04
C GLY A 41 -10.59 -1.52 12.67
N LEU A 42 -11.10 -0.60 13.50
CA LEU A 42 -12.42 -0.74 14.10
C LEU A 42 -13.52 -0.63 13.04
N LEU A 43 -14.61 -1.38 13.21
CA LEU A 43 -15.80 -1.22 12.38
C LEU A 43 -16.36 0.20 12.54
N SER A 44 -16.58 0.89 11.42
CA SER A 44 -17.32 2.15 11.43
C SER A 44 -18.81 1.92 11.16
N ARG A 45 -19.64 2.78 11.75
CA ARG A 45 -21.09 2.84 11.50
C ARG A 45 -21.40 3.09 10.02
N ASP A 46 -20.52 3.81 9.33
CA ASP A 46 -20.67 4.08 7.90
C ASP A 46 -20.36 2.86 7.04
N ALA A 47 -19.35 2.06 7.41
CA ALA A 47 -19.06 0.80 6.74
C ALA A 47 -20.20 -0.20 6.92
N GLU A 48 -20.74 -0.34 8.14
CA GLU A 48 -21.91 -1.18 8.41
C GLU A 48 -23.11 -0.77 7.55
N ARG A 49 -23.47 0.52 7.57
CA ARG A 49 -24.57 1.06 6.77
C ARG A 49 -24.36 0.82 5.27
N THR A 50 -23.14 1.03 4.78
CA THR A 50 -22.80 0.85 3.36
C THR A 50 -22.93 -0.61 2.95
N LEU A 51 -22.48 -1.54 3.79
CA LEU A 51 -22.61 -2.98 3.52
C LEU A 51 -24.07 -3.41 3.40
N VAL A 52 -24.92 -2.99 4.34
CA VAL A 52 -26.36 -3.29 4.31
C VAL A 52 -26.99 -2.72 3.04
N ALA A 53 -26.66 -1.48 2.67
CA ALA A 53 -27.18 -0.85 1.44
C ALA A 53 -26.76 -1.59 0.15
N VAL A 54 -25.55 -2.14 0.09
CA VAL A 54 -25.10 -2.97 -1.04
C VAL A 54 -25.92 -4.25 -1.15
N LEU A 55 -26.20 -4.92 -0.02
CA LEU A 55 -27.04 -6.12 0.01
C LEU A 55 -28.46 -5.83 -0.45
N ASP A 56 -29.07 -4.74 0.02
CA ASP A 56 -30.42 -4.34 -0.36
C ASP A 56 -30.51 -3.96 -1.84
N ARG A 57 -29.50 -3.29 -2.37
CA ARG A 57 -29.42 -2.98 -3.80
C ARG A 57 -29.29 -4.23 -4.65
N TRP A 58 -28.45 -5.19 -4.25
CA TRP A 58 -28.34 -6.44 -4.98
C TRP A 58 -29.68 -7.19 -5.00
N ARG A 59 -30.35 -7.27 -3.85
CA ARG A 59 -31.68 -7.90 -3.73
C ARG A 59 -32.72 -7.26 -4.66
N SER A 60 -32.72 -5.94 -4.77
CA SER A 60 -33.76 -5.19 -5.49
C SER A 60 -33.49 -5.01 -6.98
N THR A 61 -32.22 -4.96 -7.39
CA THR A 61 -31.86 -4.59 -8.78
C THR A 61 -31.26 -5.73 -9.59
N GLY A 62 -30.78 -6.80 -8.95
CA GLY A 62 -30.11 -7.91 -9.64
C GLY A 62 -28.96 -7.39 -10.53
N ILE A 63 -28.97 -7.78 -11.81
CA ILE A 63 -27.99 -7.33 -12.81
C ILE A 63 -28.02 -5.81 -13.04
N GLY A 64 -29.15 -5.14 -12.79
CA GLY A 64 -29.29 -3.70 -12.95
C GLY A 64 -28.32 -2.89 -12.07
N GLY A 65 -27.83 -3.47 -10.97
CA GLY A 65 -26.83 -2.84 -10.10
C GLY A 65 -25.48 -2.58 -10.77
N TRP A 66 -25.15 -3.27 -11.86
CA TRP A 66 -23.90 -3.05 -12.60
C TRP A 66 -23.79 -1.62 -13.15
N ILE A 67 -24.89 -1.10 -13.70
CA ILE A 67 -24.92 0.18 -14.43
C ILE A 67 -25.79 1.25 -13.76
N GLY A 68 -26.80 0.87 -12.98
CA GLY A 68 -27.78 1.80 -12.39
C GLY A 68 -27.52 2.12 -10.93
N GLY A 69 -28.07 3.24 -10.45
CA GLY A 69 -27.94 3.72 -9.06
C GLY A 69 -26.74 4.63 -8.83
N ASP A 70 -26.65 5.23 -7.63
CA ASP A 70 -25.65 6.28 -7.32
C ASP A 70 -24.18 5.82 -7.32
N SER A 71 -23.94 4.50 -7.32
CA SER A 71 -22.59 3.92 -7.35
C SER A 71 -22.58 2.65 -8.20
N PRO A 72 -22.58 2.75 -9.53
CA PRO A 72 -22.57 1.60 -10.44
C PRO A 72 -21.42 0.64 -10.10
N TRP A 73 -21.68 -0.66 -9.95
CA TRP A 73 -20.62 -1.63 -9.64
C TRP A 73 -19.58 -1.69 -10.74
N PHE A 74 -19.99 -1.41 -11.98
CA PHE A 74 -19.09 -1.39 -13.12
C PHE A 74 -17.99 -0.34 -12.97
N THR A 75 -18.20 0.82 -12.34
CA THR A 75 -17.19 1.89 -12.19
C THR A 75 -16.77 2.14 -10.74
N MET A 76 -17.13 1.23 -9.84
CA MET A 76 -16.91 1.40 -8.41
C MET A 76 -15.42 1.43 -8.06
N ALA A 77 -14.61 0.58 -8.71
CA ALA A 77 -13.17 0.52 -8.46
C ALA A 77 -12.49 1.85 -8.83
N GLU A 78 -12.80 2.43 -9.99
CA GLU A 78 -12.27 3.73 -10.43
C GLU A 78 -12.69 4.86 -9.50
N SER A 79 -13.95 4.83 -9.05
CA SER A 79 -14.48 5.82 -8.12
C SER A 79 -13.75 5.76 -6.76
N LEU A 80 -13.38 4.56 -6.32
CA LEU A 80 -12.57 4.36 -5.11
C LEU A 80 -11.11 4.74 -5.34
N SER A 81 -10.52 4.38 -6.49
CA SER A 81 -9.16 4.78 -6.88
C SER A 81 -8.99 6.29 -6.82
N ALA A 82 -9.90 7.06 -7.42
CA ALA A 82 -9.85 8.52 -7.40
C ALA A 82 -9.92 9.14 -5.98
N ARG A 83 -10.58 8.45 -5.04
CA ARG A 83 -10.64 8.88 -3.63
C ARG A 83 -9.35 8.54 -2.90
N VAL A 84 -8.82 7.33 -3.11
CA VAL A 84 -7.62 6.82 -2.43
C VAL A 84 -6.34 7.46 -2.98
N ALA A 85 -6.31 7.85 -4.26
CA ALA A 85 -5.18 8.53 -4.89
C ALA A 85 -4.73 9.78 -4.11
N LYS A 86 -5.69 10.53 -3.55
CA LYS A 86 -5.43 11.71 -2.72
C LYS A 86 -4.73 11.37 -1.39
N LEU A 87 -4.90 10.16 -0.86
CA LEU A 87 -4.25 9.71 0.38
C LEU A 87 -2.80 9.32 0.16
N VAL A 88 -2.44 8.96 -1.07
CA VAL A 88 -1.10 8.49 -1.44
C VAL A 88 -0.30 9.52 -2.26
N GLY A 89 -0.92 10.65 -2.59
CA GLY A 89 -0.33 11.71 -3.41
C GLY A 89 0.02 11.23 -4.80
N ALA A 90 -0.96 10.59 -5.45
CA ALA A 90 -0.92 10.12 -6.82
C ALA A 90 -2.17 10.59 -7.58
N GLU A 91 -2.17 10.37 -8.89
CA GLU A 91 -3.33 10.60 -9.74
C GLU A 91 -4.28 9.39 -9.77
N ALA A 92 -5.52 9.60 -10.21
CA ALA A 92 -6.58 8.59 -10.12
C ALA A 92 -6.32 7.33 -10.98
N ASP A 93 -5.67 7.52 -12.13
CA ASP A 93 -5.27 6.47 -13.09
C ASP A 93 -3.98 5.73 -12.67
N GLU A 94 -3.24 6.26 -11.70
CA GLU A 94 -2.08 5.59 -11.11
C GLU A 94 -2.45 4.60 -10.01
N VAL A 95 -3.71 4.62 -9.54
CA VAL A 95 -4.18 3.81 -8.42
C VAL A 95 -5.24 2.82 -8.88
N ALA A 96 -5.12 1.57 -8.43
CA ALA A 96 -6.15 0.56 -8.61
C ALA A 96 -6.57 -0.04 -7.26
N ILE A 97 -7.88 -0.14 -7.04
CA ILE A 97 -8.47 -0.83 -5.88
C ILE A 97 -8.90 -2.23 -6.30
N ALA A 98 -8.10 -3.23 -5.93
CA ALA A 98 -8.28 -4.61 -6.35
C ALA A 98 -7.65 -5.61 -5.37
N ASN A 99 -8.14 -6.85 -5.41
CA ASN A 99 -7.56 -8.03 -4.77
C ASN A 99 -7.17 -7.85 -3.29
N SER A 100 -6.14 -8.59 -2.84
CA SER A 100 -5.47 -8.40 -1.56
C SER A 100 -4.08 -7.77 -1.75
N MET A 101 -3.45 -7.29 -0.67
CA MET A 101 -2.13 -6.65 -0.73
C MET A 101 -1.11 -7.58 -1.42
N THR A 102 -1.06 -8.85 -1.01
CA THR A 102 -0.12 -9.83 -1.57
C THR A 102 -0.37 -10.08 -3.06
N ILE A 103 -1.63 -10.21 -3.48
CA ILE A 103 -1.95 -10.44 -4.89
C ILE A 103 -1.61 -9.20 -5.73
N ASN A 104 -1.83 -8.01 -5.21
CA ASN A 104 -1.41 -6.77 -5.87
C ASN A 104 0.12 -6.68 -5.97
N LEU A 105 0.86 -7.10 -4.94
CA LEU A 105 2.31 -7.18 -5.01
C LEU A 105 2.75 -8.17 -6.10
N HIS A 106 2.14 -9.36 -6.19
CA HIS A 106 2.38 -10.29 -7.29
C HIS A 106 2.11 -9.68 -8.66
N GLN A 107 1.04 -8.90 -8.81
CA GLN A 107 0.73 -8.21 -10.06
C GLN A 107 1.82 -7.20 -10.46
N LEU A 108 2.28 -6.40 -9.49
CA LEU A 108 3.35 -5.42 -9.70
C LEU A 108 4.67 -6.11 -10.05
N LEU A 109 5.03 -7.19 -9.35
CA LEU A 109 6.21 -8.00 -9.65
C LEU A 109 6.12 -8.68 -11.01
N ALA A 110 4.96 -9.25 -11.38
CA ALA A 110 4.75 -9.83 -12.71
C ALA A 110 4.97 -8.79 -13.83
N THR A 111 4.61 -7.53 -13.56
CA THR A 111 4.67 -6.41 -14.50
C THR A 111 6.07 -5.79 -14.60
N LEU A 112 6.76 -5.59 -13.47
CA LEU A 112 7.98 -4.80 -13.38
C LEU A 112 9.25 -5.64 -13.17
N TYR A 113 9.17 -6.78 -12.47
CA TYR A 113 10.34 -7.63 -12.22
C TYR A 113 10.62 -8.53 -13.42
N LYS A 114 11.54 -8.04 -14.26
CA LYS A 114 11.98 -8.63 -15.53
C LYS A 114 13.50 -8.79 -15.50
N PRO A 115 14.05 -9.78 -14.77
CA PRO A 115 15.49 -9.97 -14.63
C PRO A 115 16.13 -10.20 -16.00
N ARG A 116 17.17 -9.44 -16.33
CA ARG A 116 17.86 -9.50 -17.62
C ARG A 116 19.36 -9.24 -17.45
N ALA A 117 20.17 -10.01 -18.18
CA ALA A 117 21.62 -9.91 -18.16
C ALA A 117 22.16 -9.91 -16.71
N ARG A 118 22.84 -8.84 -16.29
CA ARG A 118 23.41 -8.72 -14.94
C ARG A 118 22.47 -8.08 -13.91
N ARG A 119 21.31 -7.52 -14.31
CA ARG A 119 20.38 -6.85 -13.39
C ARG A 119 19.25 -7.78 -13.01
N THR A 120 19.46 -8.51 -11.93
CA THR A 120 18.56 -9.58 -11.47
C THR A 120 18.27 -9.52 -9.97
N LYS A 121 19.06 -8.79 -9.20
CA LYS A 121 18.94 -8.78 -7.74
C LYS A 121 17.82 -7.85 -7.26
N VAL A 122 17.24 -8.19 -6.11
CA VAL A 122 16.23 -7.38 -5.42
C VAL A 122 16.73 -7.02 -4.03
N LEU A 123 16.67 -5.73 -3.69
CA LEU A 123 17.02 -5.22 -2.37
C LEU A 123 15.77 -5.13 -1.49
N ILE A 124 15.84 -5.69 -0.29
CA ILE A 124 14.80 -5.55 0.75
C ILE A 124 15.46 -5.27 2.11
N ASP A 125 14.67 -4.94 3.12
CA ASP A 125 15.18 -4.71 4.47
C ASP A 125 15.17 -5.96 5.38
N ALA A 126 15.99 -5.91 6.43
CA ALA A 126 16.10 -6.99 7.41
C ALA A 126 14.78 -7.32 8.14
N HIS A 127 13.81 -6.40 8.14
CA HIS A 127 12.50 -6.53 8.75
C HIS A 127 11.36 -6.64 7.74
N SER A 128 11.64 -6.85 6.44
CA SER A 128 10.57 -6.94 5.45
C SER A 128 9.54 -7.98 5.86
N PHE A 129 8.27 -7.60 5.77
CA PHE A 129 7.17 -8.43 6.23
C PHE A 129 7.17 -9.77 5.45
N PRO A 130 6.73 -10.89 6.07
CA PRO A 130 6.85 -12.19 5.45
C PRO A 130 6.22 -12.28 4.04
N THR A 131 5.09 -11.61 3.81
CA THR A 131 4.43 -11.67 2.50
C THR A 131 5.28 -11.09 1.37
N ASP A 132 6.00 -10.00 1.61
CA ASP A 132 6.89 -9.36 0.65
C ASP A 132 8.02 -10.30 0.26
N ARG A 133 8.61 -10.95 1.27
CA ARG A 133 9.65 -11.97 1.07
C ARG A 133 9.12 -13.15 0.27
N TYR A 134 7.96 -13.68 0.63
CA TYR A 134 7.39 -14.84 -0.07
C TYR A 134 7.03 -14.50 -1.53
N ALA A 135 6.43 -13.34 -1.78
CA ALA A 135 6.12 -12.89 -3.13
C ALA A 135 7.39 -12.76 -3.97
N LEU A 136 8.41 -12.06 -3.48
CA LEU A 136 9.69 -11.92 -4.17
C LEU A 136 10.35 -13.28 -4.47
N ARG A 137 10.47 -14.15 -3.45
CA ARG A 137 11.06 -15.49 -3.62
C ARG A 137 10.34 -16.29 -4.70
N SER A 138 9.00 -16.28 -4.69
CA SER A 138 8.21 -17.00 -5.70
C SER A 138 8.42 -16.44 -7.11
N HIS A 139 8.47 -15.11 -7.27
CA HIS A 139 8.73 -14.48 -8.58
C HIS A 139 10.14 -14.75 -9.09
N ILE A 140 11.14 -14.79 -8.20
CA ILE A 140 12.51 -15.17 -8.55
C ILE A 140 12.55 -16.63 -9.03
N GLN A 141 11.91 -17.55 -8.30
CA GLN A 141 11.82 -18.96 -8.68
C GLN A 141 11.08 -19.18 -10.01
N LEU A 142 9.99 -18.46 -10.25
CA LEU A 142 9.24 -18.50 -11.51
C LEU A 142 10.07 -18.03 -12.72
N ARG A 143 11.20 -17.35 -12.49
CA ARG A 143 12.15 -16.93 -13.53
C ARG A 143 13.37 -17.86 -13.62
N GLY A 144 13.37 -18.97 -12.88
CA GLY A 144 14.45 -19.97 -12.89
C GLY A 144 15.72 -19.52 -12.14
N LEU A 145 15.59 -18.57 -11.22
CA LEU A 145 16.70 -18.04 -10.42
C LEU A 145 16.62 -18.53 -8.97
N ASP A 146 17.75 -18.55 -8.27
CA ASP A 146 17.82 -18.88 -6.84
C ASP A 146 17.53 -17.64 -5.96
N PRO A 147 16.43 -17.62 -5.18
CA PRO A 147 16.14 -16.51 -4.29
C PRO A 147 17.22 -16.17 -3.27
N ASP A 148 18.01 -17.14 -2.83
CA ASP A 148 19.06 -16.90 -1.83
C ASP A 148 20.26 -16.17 -2.44
N GLU A 149 20.44 -16.26 -3.77
CA GLU A 149 21.44 -15.48 -4.52
C GLU A 149 20.91 -14.12 -5.00
N GLN A 150 19.60 -14.01 -5.25
CA GLN A 150 18.99 -12.82 -5.84
C GLN A 150 18.53 -11.78 -4.81
N ILE A 151 18.19 -12.20 -3.59
CA ILE A 151 17.72 -11.27 -2.54
C ILE A 151 18.91 -10.71 -1.76
N VAL A 152 19.07 -9.39 -1.84
CA VAL A 152 20.01 -8.63 -1.01
C VAL A 152 19.25 -8.04 0.15
N ILE A 153 19.77 -8.21 1.37
CA ILE A 153 19.14 -7.69 2.59
C ILE A 153 19.95 -6.50 3.09
N ALA A 154 19.32 -5.33 3.15
CA ALA A 154 19.86 -4.18 3.87
C ALA A 154 19.86 -4.47 5.38
N PRO A 155 21.00 -4.37 6.07
CA PRO A 155 21.11 -4.75 7.47
C PRO A 155 20.33 -3.78 8.37
N ALA A 156 19.79 -4.30 9.47
CA ALA A 156 19.40 -3.49 10.61
C ALA A 156 20.59 -3.33 11.55
N GLY A 157 20.79 -2.13 12.10
CA GLY A 157 21.80 -1.91 13.13
C GLY A 157 21.46 -2.61 14.44
N GLU A 158 22.36 -2.55 15.42
CA GLU A 158 22.15 -3.15 16.76
C GLU A 158 20.86 -2.65 17.45
N SER A 159 20.44 -1.42 17.13
CA SER A 159 19.22 -0.79 17.64
C SER A 159 17.93 -1.34 17.00
N ARG A 160 18.02 -2.27 16.05
CA ARG A 160 16.93 -2.77 15.17
C ARG A 160 16.38 -1.74 14.19
N PHE A 161 16.92 -0.52 14.17
CA PHE A 161 16.57 0.46 13.15
C PHE A 161 17.39 0.21 11.89
N LEU A 162 16.77 0.48 10.74
CA LEU A 162 17.43 0.47 9.45
C LEU A 162 18.30 1.73 9.32
N ASP A 163 19.53 1.55 8.85
CA ASP A 163 20.40 2.65 8.45
C ASP A 163 20.13 3.00 6.98
N GLU A 164 19.44 4.12 6.75
CA GLU A 164 19.12 4.57 5.40
C GLU A 164 20.38 4.88 4.56
N GLY A 165 21.51 5.23 5.18
CA GLY A 165 22.77 5.42 4.49
C GLY A 165 23.36 4.09 3.98
N GLU A 166 23.16 2.99 4.71
CA GLU A 166 23.51 1.65 4.22
C GLU A 166 22.56 1.17 3.11
N ILE A 167 21.28 1.54 3.18
CA ILE A 167 20.33 1.30 2.08
C ILE A 167 20.79 2.04 0.81
N GLU A 168 21.13 3.32 0.91
CA GLU A 168 21.63 4.10 -0.22
C GLU A 168 22.93 3.54 -0.80
N LYS A 169 23.84 3.03 0.04
CA LYS A 169 25.05 2.33 -0.42
C LYS A 169 24.69 1.04 -1.17
N ALA A 170 23.75 0.25 -0.64
CA ALA A 170 23.30 -0.99 -1.28
C ALA A 170 22.64 -0.73 -2.64
N LEU A 171 21.86 0.35 -2.78
CA LEU A 171 21.23 0.77 -4.04
C LEU A 171 22.22 1.03 -5.19
N LYS A 172 23.51 1.25 -4.89
CA LYS A 172 24.57 1.43 -5.89
C LYS A 172 25.04 0.11 -6.52
N ASN A 173 24.55 -1.03 -6.06
CA ASN A 173 24.91 -2.32 -6.64
C ASN A 173 24.40 -2.40 -8.09
N PRO A 174 25.29 -2.55 -9.10
CA PRO A 174 24.90 -2.56 -10.51
C PRO A 174 24.02 -3.76 -10.89
N GLU A 175 24.00 -4.82 -10.08
CA GLU A 175 23.18 -6.01 -10.30
C GLU A 175 21.73 -5.86 -9.80
N LEU A 176 21.42 -4.79 -9.04
CA LEU A 176 20.06 -4.57 -8.56
C LEU A 176 19.16 -4.16 -9.73
N GLN A 177 18.05 -4.87 -9.88
CA GLN A 177 16.94 -4.44 -10.72
C GLN A 177 15.91 -3.65 -9.91
N MET A 178 15.63 -4.12 -8.69
CA MET A 178 14.49 -3.65 -7.91
C MET A 178 14.87 -3.50 -6.44
N ALA A 179 14.16 -2.60 -5.75
CA ALA A 179 14.13 -2.52 -4.30
C ALA A 179 12.67 -2.46 -3.82
N LEU A 180 12.38 -3.05 -2.66
CA LEU A 180 11.08 -2.99 -2.02
C LEU A 180 11.25 -2.69 -0.53
N PHE A 181 10.70 -1.56 -0.09
CA PHE A 181 10.81 -1.11 1.29
C PHE A 181 9.47 -0.70 1.87
N PRO A 182 9.23 -0.92 3.17
CA PRO A 182 8.07 -0.36 3.81
C PRO A 182 8.25 1.14 4.02
N SER A 183 7.17 1.90 3.89
CA SER A 183 7.09 3.28 4.40
C SER A 183 7.33 3.34 5.91
N VAL A 184 6.71 2.42 6.66
CA VAL A 184 6.87 2.27 8.11
C VAL A 184 7.23 0.83 8.42
N VAL A 185 8.40 0.63 9.04
CA VAL A 185 8.88 -0.70 9.46
C VAL A 185 7.95 -1.24 10.54
N TYR A 186 7.25 -2.34 10.26
CA TYR A 186 6.15 -2.82 11.11
C TYR A 186 6.57 -3.24 12.53
N THR A 187 7.83 -3.63 12.72
CA THR A 187 8.37 -4.10 14.01
C THR A 187 8.85 -2.97 14.91
N THR A 188 9.37 -1.88 14.34
CA THR A 188 9.99 -0.77 15.10
C THR A 188 9.18 0.52 15.06
N GLY A 189 8.25 0.65 14.10
CA GLY A 189 7.55 1.90 13.83
C GLY A 189 8.44 2.96 13.16
N GLN A 190 9.63 2.59 12.67
CA GLN A 190 10.51 3.52 11.97
C GLN A 190 9.85 3.96 10.65
N LEU A 191 9.68 5.27 10.51
CA LEU A 191 9.33 5.91 9.24
C LEU A 191 10.60 6.11 8.41
N LEU A 192 10.63 5.57 7.19
CA LEU A 192 11.74 5.76 6.27
C LEU A 192 11.57 7.04 5.44
N ASP A 193 12.69 7.72 5.13
CA ASP A 193 12.71 8.82 4.16
C ASP A 193 12.55 8.31 2.73
N LEU A 194 11.30 8.04 2.33
CA LEU A 194 11.00 7.49 1.00
C LEU A 194 11.37 8.43 -0.14
N GLU A 195 11.30 9.75 0.05
CA GLU A 195 11.72 10.70 -0.98
C GLU A 195 13.21 10.52 -1.30
N ARG A 196 14.04 10.46 -0.25
CA ARG A 196 15.47 10.23 -0.37
C ARG A 196 15.78 8.87 -1.00
N LEU A 197 15.13 7.80 -0.53
CA LEU A 197 15.37 6.45 -1.04
C LEU A 197 14.91 6.29 -2.50
N CYS A 198 13.77 6.89 -2.88
CA CYS A 198 13.30 6.86 -4.27
C CYS A 198 14.23 7.62 -5.20
N ARG A 199 14.75 8.78 -4.77
CA ARG A 199 15.77 9.51 -5.51
C ARG A 199 17.04 8.67 -5.71
N ALA A 200 17.57 8.06 -4.64
CA ALA A 200 18.77 7.23 -4.72
C ALA A 200 18.59 6.00 -5.63
N ALA A 201 17.42 5.34 -5.57
CA ALA A 201 17.11 4.22 -6.46
C ALA A 201 17.07 4.66 -7.93
N ARG A 202 16.39 5.78 -8.22
CA ARG A 202 16.30 6.34 -9.57
C ARG A 202 17.67 6.72 -10.14
N GLU A 203 18.55 7.33 -9.35
CA GLU A 203 19.93 7.67 -9.76
C GLU A 203 20.75 6.44 -10.17
N ASN A 204 20.43 5.26 -9.61
CA ASN A 204 21.08 4.00 -9.95
C ASN A 204 20.24 3.13 -10.90
N GLY A 205 19.14 3.68 -11.46
CA GLY A 205 18.22 2.97 -12.36
C GLY A 205 17.54 1.76 -11.72
N VAL A 206 17.39 1.72 -10.40
CA VAL A 206 16.70 0.65 -9.66
C VAL A 206 15.22 0.99 -9.56
N ILE A 207 14.35 0.03 -9.91
CA ILE A 207 12.90 0.15 -9.73
C ILE A 207 12.59 0.07 -8.23
N ILE A 208 11.94 1.07 -7.65
CA ILE A 208 11.63 1.08 -6.22
C ILE A 208 10.13 0.95 -5.93
N GLY A 209 9.80 -0.06 -5.13
CA GLY A 209 8.48 -0.32 -4.60
C GLY A 209 8.34 0.10 -3.15
N VAL A 210 7.12 0.51 -2.76
CA VAL A 210 6.81 0.89 -1.38
C VAL A 210 5.68 0.03 -0.81
N ASP A 211 5.90 -0.62 0.33
CA ASP A 211 4.81 -1.17 1.16
C ASP A 211 4.25 -0.05 2.06
N MET A 212 3.00 0.31 1.82
CA MET A 212 2.28 1.37 2.53
C MET A 212 1.32 0.84 3.60
N SER A 213 1.35 -0.45 3.91
CA SER A 213 0.41 -1.12 4.81
C SER A 213 0.34 -0.50 6.21
N HIS A 214 1.40 0.13 6.69
CA HIS A 214 1.45 0.75 8.03
C HIS A 214 1.40 2.28 8.03
N SER A 215 1.19 2.93 6.87
CA SER A 215 1.25 4.40 6.76
C SER A 215 0.08 5.02 5.99
N VAL A 216 -0.57 4.29 5.08
CA VAL A 216 -1.70 4.81 4.32
C VAL A 216 -2.85 5.18 5.28
N GLY A 217 -3.39 6.39 5.13
CA GLY A 217 -4.45 6.92 6.00
C GLY A 217 -3.99 7.40 7.38
N VAL A 218 -2.70 7.29 7.71
CA VAL A 218 -2.13 7.78 8.98
C VAL A 218 -1.37 9.08 8.78
N MET A 219 -0.63 9.17 7.67
CA MET A 219 0.25 10.29 7.38
C MET A 219 0.16 10.69 5.90
N PRO A 220 0.53 11.93 5.54
CA PRO A 220 0.59 12.36 4.16
C PRO A 220 1.65 11.58 3.37
N HIS A 221 1.36 11.32 2.10
CA HIS A 221 2.29 10.71 1.14
C HIS A 221 2.27 11.49 -0.17
N ALA A 222 3.36 11.38 -0.93
CA ALA A 222 3.50 12.02 -2.24
C ALA A 222 4.22 11.06 -3.21
N LEU A 223 3.65 9.88 -3.45
CA LEU A 223 4.30 8.80 -4.20
C LEU A 223 4.80 9.23 -5.58
N ASP A 224 3.99 9.99 -6.33
CA ASP A 224 4.39 10.48 -7.65
C ASP A 224 5.54 11.49 -7.55
N ALA A 225 5.42 12.47 -6.65
CA ALA A 225 6.45 13.49 -6.44
C ALA A 225 7.78 12.91 -5.92
N TRP A 226 7.72 11.89 -5.04
CA TRP A 226 8.89 11.15 -4.57
C TRP A 226 9.51 10.30 -5.68
N GLY A 227 8.73 9.98 -6.71
CA GLY A 227 9.15 9.19 -7.86
C GLY A 227 9.22 7.70 -7.58
N ALA A 228 8.41 7.20 -6.63
CA ALA A 228 8.22 5.78 -6.40
C ALA A 228 7.69 5.11 -7.68
N ASP A 229 8.19 3.93 -8.04
CA ASP A 229 7.75 3.24 -9.25
C ASP A 229 6.43 2.50 -9.04
N PHE A 230 6.26 1.89 -7.87
CA PHE A 230 5.03 1.22 -7.49
C PHE A 230 4.82 1.22 -5.97
N ALA A 231 3.60 0.96 -5.53
CA ALA A 231 3.31 0.74 -4.12
C ALA A 231 2.11 -0.20 -3.93
N GLY A 232 1.98 -0.76 -2.73
CA GLY A 232 0.83 -1.58 -2.34
C GLY A 232 0.45 -1.38 -0.88
N TRP A 233 -0.82 -1.57 -0.55
CA TRP A 233 -1.31 -1.48 0.83
C TRP A 233 -2.62 -2.26 1.03
N GLY A 234 -2.87 -2.65 2.28
CA GLY A 234 -4.19 -3.13 2.72
C GLY A 234 -5.07 -2.00 3.25
N HIS A 235 -6.39 -2.11 3.08
CA HIS A 235 -7.36 -1.15 3.64
C HIS A 235 -7.91 -1.56 5.02
N TYR A 236 -7.58 -2.76 5.49
CA TYR A 236 -8.13 -3.32 6.73
C TYR A 236 -7.47 -2.81 8.02
N LYS A 237 -6.34 -2.09 7.91
CA LYS A 237 -5.62 -1.49 9.04
C LYS A 237 -6.19 -0.09 9.32
N TRP A 238 -5.38 0.95 9.13
CA TRP A 238 -5.72 2.35 9.40
C TRP A 238 -6.88 2.92 8.59
N LEU A 239 -7.17 2.36 7.42
CA LEU A 239 -8.31 2.76 6.59
C LEU A 239 -9.64 2.12 7.04
N ASN A 240 -9.61 1.23 8.04
CA ASN A 240 -10.79 0.67 8.71
C ASN A 240 -11.83 0.05 7.77
N ALA A 241 -11.40 -0.56 6.67
CA ALA A 241 -12.31 -1.14 5.66
C ALA A 241 -12.84 -2.54 6.00
N GLY A 242 -12.43 -3.09 7.15
CA GLY A 242 -12.84 -4.43 7.61
C GLY A 242 -11.87 -5.55 7.24
N PRO A 243 -12.02 -6.74 7.85
CA PRO A 243 -11.04 -7.82 7.74
C PRO A 243 -10.90 -8.33 6.30
N GLY A 244 -9.67 -8.35 5.78
CA GLY A 244 -9.40 -8.83 4.42
C GLY A 244 -9.99 -7.95 3.32
N ALA A 245 -10.33 -6.70 3.62
CA ALA A 245 -10.84 -5.75 2.64
C ALA A 245 -9.93 -5.63 1.41
N VAL A 246 -10.57 -5.33 0.26
CA VAL A 246 -9.91 -5.14 -1.03
C VAL A 246 -8.74 -4.17 -0.87
N ALA A 247 -7.59 -4.48 -1.44
CA ALA A 247 -6.35 -3.73 -1.30
C ALA A 247 -6.22 -2.63 -2.35
N GLY A 248 -5.20 -1.79 -2.20
CA GLY A 248 -4.81 -0.80 -3.19
C GLY A 248 -3.44 -1.12 -3.76
N LEU A 249 -3.23 -0.71 -5.01
CA LEU A 249 -1.91 -0.62 -5.62
C LEU A 249 -1.75 0.72 -6.31
N TYR A 250 -0.51 1.14 -6.42
CA TYR A 250 -0.09 2.29 -7.20
C TYR A 250 0.98 1.85 -8.21
N LEU A 251 0.90 2.41 -9.41
CA LEU A 251 1.92 2.28 -10.45
C LEU A 251 2.13 3.66 -11.08
N ASN A 252 3.35 4.16 -11.06
CA ASN A 252 3.66 5.47 -11.62
C ASN A 252 3.40 5.49 -13.13
N ARG A 253 2.84 6.60 -13.64
CA ARG A 253 2.56 6.82 -15.07
C ARG A 253 3.76 6.59 -16.00
N ARG A 254 5.00 6.70 -15.51
CA ARG A 254 6.19 6.39 -16.33
C ARG A 254 6.24 4.96 -16.86
N HIS A 255 5.47 4.05 -16.25
CA HIS A 255 5.36 2.65 -16.67
C HIS A 255 4.21 2.40 -17.64
N PHE A 256 3.47 3.45 -18.02
CA PHE A 256 2.38 3.38 -18.98
C PHE A 256 2.96 3.61 -20.39
N ASP A 257 2.32 3.03 -21.41
CA ASP A 257 2.65 3.31 -22.80
C ASP A 257 2.01 4.63 -23.28
N ALA A 258 2.18 4.95 -24.56
CA ALA A 258 1.70 6.20 -25.14
C ALA A 258 0.17 6.35 -25.11
N ASP A 259 -0.57 5.24 -25.03
CA ASP A 259 -2.03 5.20 -24.95
C ASP A 259 -2.52 5.18 -23.49
N GLY A 260 -1.60 5.27 -22.52
CA GLY A 260 -1.90 5.20 -21.09
C GLY A 260 -2.15 3.77 -20.60
N MET A 261 -1.77 2.76 -21.38
CA MET A 261 -1.96 1.34 -21.05
C MET A 261 -0.72 0.75 -20.39
N VAL A 262 -0.92 -0.30 -19.61
CA VAL A 262 0.15 -1.03 -18.93
C VAL A 262 0.23 -2.42 -19.53
N ASN A 263 1.44 -2.84 -19.90
CA ASN A 263 1.70 -4.24 -20.25
C ASN A 263 1.72 -5.10 -18.97
N ALA A 264 0.52 -5.34 -18.43
CA ALA A 264 0.26 -6.03 -17.19
C ALA A 264 0.78 -7.47 -17.24
N GLY A 265 1.54 -7.88 -16.23
CA GLY A 265 2.12 -9.22 -16.17
C GLY A 265 1.06 -10.34 -16.08
N LEU A 266 -0.10 -10.04 -15.48
CA LEU A 266 -1.28 -10.92 -15.50
C LEU A 266 -2.49 -10.07 -15.93
N ALA A 267 -2.87 -10.17 -17.20
CA ALA A 267 -4.01 -9.45 -17.75
C ALA A 267 -5.31 -10.24 -17.53
N GLY A 268 -6.42 -9.51 -17.39
CA GLY A 268 -7.76 -10.09 -17.32
C GLY A 268 -8.78 -9.24 -18.08
N TRP A 269 -10.01 -9.73 -18.19
CA TRP A 269 -11.08 -9.02 -18.90
C TRP A 269 -11.39 -7.64 -18.30
N TRP A 270 -11.13 -7.42 -17.00
CA TRP A 270 -11.31 -6.14 -16.31
C TRP A 270 -10.14 -5.15 -16.53
N SER A 271 -9.13 -5.53 -17.30
CA SER A 271 -7.92 -4.74 -17.58
C SER A 271 -8.01 -3.96 -18.90
N VAL A 272 -9.21 -3.48 -19.26
CA VAL A 272 -9.46 -2.73 -20.50
C VAL A 272 -10.04 -1.35 -20.18
N HIS A 273 -9.95 -0.42 -21.13
CA HIS A 273 -10.74 0.81 -21.04
C HIS A 273 -12.22 0.45 -21.07
N LYS A 274 -12.96 0.85 -20.03
CA LYS A 274 -14.38 0.50 -19.92
C LYS A 274 -15.25 1.07 -21.04
N GLU A 275 -14.79 2.12 -21.71
CA GLU A 275 -15.42 2.69 -22.90
C GLU A 275 -15.35 1.77 -24.13
N SER A 276 -14.47 0.76 -24.13
CA SER A 276 -14.36 -0.22 -25.21
C SER A 276 -15.13 -1.52 -24.96
N MET A 277 -15.95 -1.59 -23.90
CA MET A 277 -16.74 -2.76 -23.51
C MET A 277 -18.23 -2.61 -23.81
#